data_AF-A0A918NZ80-F1
#
_entry.id   AF-A0A918NZ80-F1
#
_cell.length_a   1.000
_cell.length_b   1.000
_cell.length_c   1.000
_cell.angle_alpha   90.00
_cell.angle_beta   90.00
_cell.angle_gamma   90.00
#
_symmetry.space_group_name_H-M   'P 1'
#
loop_
_entity.id
_entity.type
_entity.pdbx_description
1 polymer ?
#
loop_
_entity_poly.entity_id
_entity_poly.type
_entity_poly.pdbx_seq_one_letter_code
_entity_poly.pdbx_strand_id
1 'polypeptide(L)'
;MAHGALAVNAYTELDDAVAVLDHNVVKVVIEANGNALMFSRQPIPYPRGDRPRYLRQLGLYGFTGTALRLFQQLPQGPLERTEGVEMLRFIEHGHGVRMLCVADDGLAVDTPEDLARASATLRSRVARHLSP
;
A
#
# COMPACT_ATOMS: atom_id res chain seq x y z
N MET A 1 10.58 -14.24 -19.07
CA MET A 1 9.93 -13.09 -19.75
C MET A 1 9.46 -12.15 -18.65
N ALA A 2 10.19 -11.06 -18.37
CA ALA A 2 9.77 -10.08 -17.38
C ALA A 2 8.56 -9.33 -17.94
N HIS A 3 7.37 -9.63 -17.44
CA HIS A 3 6.17 -8.92 -17.83
C HIS A 3 6.28 -7.51 -17.24
N GLY A 4 6.34 -6.50 -18.11
CA GLY A 4 6.53 -5.10 -17.70
C GLY A 4 5.48 -4.66 -16.69
N ALA A 5 5.84 -3.72 -15.82
CA ALA A 5 4.90 -3.18 -14.85
C ALA A 5 3.77 -2.42 -15.57
N LEU A 6 2.51 -2.77 -15.29
CA LEU A 6 1.33 -2.11 -15.87
C LEU A 6 0.72 -1.07 -14.94
N ALA A 7 1.07 -1.14 -13.65
CA ALA A 7 0.62 -0.24 -12.61
C ALA A 7 1.80 0.22 -11.77
N VAL A 8 1.64 1.39 -11.16
CA VAL A 8 2.49 1.87 -10.06
C VAL A 8 1.62 1.95 -8.81
N ASN A 9 2.12 1.50 -7.67
CA ASN A 9 1.48 1.70 -6.38
C ASN A 9 2.51 2.19 -5.36
N ALA A 10 2.16 3.21 -4.58
CA ALA A 10 3.04 3.78 -3.57
C ALA A 10 3.10 2.90 -2.31
N TYR A 11 4.24 2.93 -1.63
CA TYR A 11 4.44 2.32 -0.32
C TYR A 11 5.30 3.22 0.56
N THR A 12 5.25 2.98 1.87
CA THR A 12 6.14 3.56 2.86
C THR A 12 6.62 2.49 3.83
N GLU A 13 7.68 2.78 4.58
CA GLU A 13 8.15 1.91 5.67
C GLU A 13 7.19 1.97 6.85
N LEU A 14 7.06 0.83 7.54
CA LEU A 14 6.16 0.67 8.67
C LEU A 14 6.95 0.29 9.91
N ASP A 15 7.24 1.29 10.76
CA ASP A 15 8.06 1.13 11.96
C ASP A 15 7.26 0.87 13.24
N ASP A 16 5.94 1.07 13.19
CA ASP A 16 5.04 0.86 14.33
C ASP A 16 4.52 -0.59 14.39
N ALA A 17 4.84 -1.29 15.49
CA ALA A 17 4.42 -2.67 15.71
C ALA A 17 2.88 -2.81 15.78
N VAL A 18 2.16 -1.80 16.26
CA VAL A 18 0.69 -1.84 16.30
C VAL A 18 0.15 -1.81 14.86
N ALA A 19 0.61 -0.87 14.04
CA ALA A 19 0.22 -0.79 12.64
C ALA A 19 0.62 -2.03 11.81
N VAL A 20 1.73 -2.70 12.14
CA VAL A 20 2.10 -3.98 11.49
C VAL A 20 1.03 -5.05 11.70
N LEU A 21 0.50 -5.14 12.92
CA LEU A 21 -0.53 -6.12 13.32
C LEU A 21 -1.94 -5.71 12.91
N ASP A 22 -2.16 -4.46 12.52
CA ASP A 22 -3.45 -3.97 12.06
C ASP A 22 -3.82 -4.57 10.69
N HIS A 23 -4.95 -5.28 10.64
CA HIS A 23 -5.48 -5.88 9.41
C HIS A 23 -6.08 -4.85 8.44
N ASN A 24 -6.29 -3.61 8.86
CA ASN A 24 -6.66 -2.51 7.98
C ASN A 24 -5.45 -1.95 7.21
N VAL A 25 -4.24 -2.17 7.74
CA VAL A 25 -2.99 -1.82 7.06
C VAL A 25 -2.56 -2.97 6.17
N VAL A 26 -2.58 -2.75 4.85
CA VAL A 26 -2.09 -3.73 3.88
C VAL A 26 -0.57 -3.68 3.85
N LYS A 27 0.07 -4.83 4.06
CA LYS A 27 1.52 -5.01 3.95
C LYS A 27 1.89 -5.44 2.54
N VAL A 28 3.08 -5.06 2.07
CA VAL A 28 3.61 -5.44 0.76
C VAL A 28 5.04 -5.98 0.87
N VAL A 29 5.33 -7.05 0.15
CA VAL A 29 6.70 -7.53 -0.09
C VAL A 29 7.09 -7.16 -1.51
N ILE A 30 8.30 -6.65 -1.70
CA ILE A 30 8.79 -6.13 -2.99
C ILE A 30 9.95 -6.99 -3.48
N GLU A 31 9.91 -7.39 -4.74
CA GLU A 31 10.98 -8.11 -5.42
C GLU A 31 12.20 -7.21 -5.65
N ALA A 32 13.37 -7.82 -5.88
CA ALA A 32 14.60 -7.08 -6.22
C ALA A 32 14.48 -6.19 -7.47
N ASN A 33 13.55 -6.51 -8.37
CA ASN A 33 13.28 -5.71 -9.58
C ASN A 33 12.41 -4.47 -9.30
N GLY A 34 11.92 -4.28 -8.06
CA GLY A 34 11.06 -3.18 -7.62
C GLY A 34 9.56 -3.38 -7.84
N ASN A 35 9.11 -4.56 -8.24
CA ASN A 35 7.68 -4.90 -8.33
C ASN A 35 7.17 -5.54 -7.04
N ALA A 36 5.87 -5.44 -6.78
CA ALA A 36 5.24 -6.17 -5.69
C ALA A 36 5.32 -7.68 -5.95
N LEU A 37 5.81 -8.41 -4.95
CA LEU A 37 5.78 -9.86 -4.88
C LEU A 37 4.44 -10.35 -4.30
N MET A 38 3.99 -9.72 -3.22
CA MET A 38 2.80 -10.11 -2.47
C MET A 38 2.23 -8.95 -1.68
N PHE A 39 0.90 -8.90 -1.57
CA PHE A 39 0.18 -8.04 -0.64
C PHE A 39 -0.54 -8.91 0.39
N SER A 40 -0.64 -8.46 1.64
CA SER A 40 -1.47 -9.14 2.64
C SER A 40 -1.92 -8.21 3.76
N ARG A 41 -3.10 -8.48 4.31
CA ARG A 41 -3.54 -7.91 5.59
C ARG A 41 -2.87 -8.56 6.79
N GLN A 42 -2.28 -9.74 6.64
CA GLN A 42 -1.40 -10.33 7.64
C GLN A 42 -0.01 -9.69 7.61
N PRO A 43 0.73 -9.68 8.74
CA PRO A 43 2.12 -9.25 8.78
C PRO A 43 2.99 -10.10 7.85
N ILE A 44 3.55 -9.47 6.81
CA ILE A 44 4.50 -10.09 5.88
C ILE A 44 5.72 -9.18 5.68
N PRO A 45 6.94 -9.75 5.57
CA PRO A 45 7.26 -11.18 5.62
C PRO A 45 7.29 -11.73 7.06
N TYR A 46 7.12 -13.05 7.20
CA TYR A 46 7.17 -13.71 8.51
C TYR A 46 8.60 -13.67 9.12
N PRO A 47 8.76 -13.24 10.39
CA PRO A 47 10.06 -13.00 11.01
C PRO A 47 10.73 -14.30 11.51
N ARG A 48 11.06 -15.23 10.62
CA ARG A 48 11.75 -16.49 10.99
C ARG A 48 13.22 -16.27 11.35
N GLY A 49 13.88 -15.33 10.69
CA GLY A 49 15.31 -15.04 10.83
C GLY A 49 15.52 -13.61 11.30
N ASP A 50 16.17 -12.81 10.45
CA ASP A 50 16.39 -11.38 10.73
C ASP A 50 15.08 -10.63 10.89
N ARG A 51 15.13 -9.52 11.64
CA ARG A 51 13.99 -8.61 11.81
C ARG A 51 13.58 -8.06 10.44
N PRO A 52 12.37 -8.35 9.96
CA PRO A 52 11.95 -7.88 8.64
C PRO A 52 11.65 -6.39 8.67
N ARG A 53 11.83 -5.75 7.51
CA ARG A 53 11.26 -4.43 7.23
C ARG A 53 9.84 -4.65 6.73
N TYR A 54 8.86 -4.14 7.48
CA TYR A 54 7.48 -4.13 7.04
C TYR A 54 7.22 -2.90 6.18
N LEU A 55 6.52 -3.09 5.08
CA LEU A 55 6.17 -2.01 4.16
C LEU A 55 4.66 -1.92 4.10
N ARG A 56 4.12 -0.71 4.22
CA ARG A 56 2.70 -0.42 4.09
C ARG A 56 2.40 -0.02 2.65
N GLN A 57 1.41 -0.67 2.06
CA GLN A 57 0.80 -0.22 0.81
C GLN A 57 -0.03 1.04 1.06
N LEU A 58 0.08 2.02 0.17
CA LEU A 58 -0.68 3.27 0.23
C LEU A 58 -1.73 3.29 -0.87
N GLY A 59 -2.88 3.91 -0.58
CA GLY A 59 -3.97 4.12 -1.54
C GLY A 59 -3.65 5.12 -2.66
N LEU A 60 -2.38 5.22 -3.09
CA LEU A 60 -1.91 6.08 -4.16
C LEU A 60 -1.40 5.19 -5.30
N TYR A 61 -2.01 5.34 -6.46
CA TYR A 61 -1.78 4.49 -7.63
C TYR A 61 -1.56 5.32 -8.89
N GLY A 62 -0.84 4.74 -9.85
CA GLY A 62 -0.66 5.28 -11.19
C GLY A 62 -0.91 4.21 -12.24
N PHE A 63 -1.71 4.53 -13.25
CA PHE A 63 -2.01 3.64 -14.38
C PHE A 63 -1.94 4.40 -15.70
N THR A 64 -1.55 3.70 -16.76
CA THR A 64 -1.85 4.15 -18.12
C THR A 64 -3.31 3.85 -18.45
N GLY A 65 -3.90 4.58 -19.40
CA GLY A 65 -5.27 4.27 -19.85
C GLY A 65 -5.42 2.85 -20.39
N THR A 66 -4.37 2.28 -21.00
CA THR A 66 -4.36 0.89 -21.47
C THR A 66 -4.37 -0.10 -20.31
N ALA A 67 -3.55 0.14 -19.27
CA ALA A 67 -3.52 -0.70 -18.09
C ALA A 67 -4.86 -0.70 -17.34
N LEU A 68 -5.49 0.48 -17.21
CA LEU A 68 -6.78 0.60 -16.54
C LEU A 68 -7.90 -0.15 -17.29
N ARG A 69 -7.93 -0.06 -18.63
CA ARG A 69 -8.87 -0.85 -19.46
C ARG A 69 -8.62 -2.35 -19.32
N LEU A 70 -7.36 -2.78 -19.29
CA LEU A 70 -7.02 -4.19 -19.07
C LEU A 70 -7.51 -4.64 -17.68
N PHE A 71 -7.26 -3.87 -16.64
CA PHE A 71 -7.69 -4.18 -15.27
C PHE A 71 -9.20 -4.46 -15.17
N GLN A 72 -10.00 -3.68 -15.91
CA GLN A 72 -11.46 -3.84 -16.00
C GLN A 72 -11.87 -5.17 -16.67
N GLN A 73 -11.06 -5.66 -17.61
CA GLN A 73 -11.35 -6.90 -18.36
C GLN A 73 -10.86 -8.16 -17.64
N LEU A 74 -9.84 -8.03 -16.78
CA LEU A 74 -9.34 -9.15 -16.00
C LEU A 74 -10.39 -9.57 -14.94
N PRO A 75 -10.70 -10.88 -14.84
CA PRO A 75 -11.57 -11.36 -13.78
C PRO A 75 -10.92 -11.18 -12.41
N GLN A 76 -11.74 -11.01 -11.38
CA GLN A 76 -11.24 -10.99 -10.00
C GLN A 76 -10.65 -12.37 -9.64
N GLY A 77 -9.40 -12.40 -9.20
CA GLY A 77 -8.76 -13.64 -8.77
C GLY A 77 -9.11 -14.04 -7.33
N PRO A 78 -8.83 -15.29 -6.92
CA PRO A 78 -9.02 -15.72 -5.54
C PRO A 78 -8.23 -14.91 -4.52
N LEU A 79 -6.98 -14.51 -4.79
CA LEU A 79 -6.18 -13.74 -3.82
C LEU A 79 -6.76 -12.34 -3.62
N GLU A 80 -7.14 -11.65 -4.70
CA GLU A 80 -7.82 -10.37 -4.61
C GLU A 80 -9.09 -10.45 -3.75
N ARG A 81 -9.92 -11.50 -3.94
CA ARG A 81 -11.14 -11.68 -3.14
C ARG A 81 -10.85 -11.97 -1.67
N THR A 82 -9.83 -12.78 -1.38
CA THR A 82 -9.49 -13.18 -0.02
C THR A 82 -8.87 -12.04 0.79
N GLU A 83 -7.94 -11.30 0.19
CA GLU A 83 -7.24 -10.19 0.87
C GLU A 83 -7.99 -8.85 0.73
N GLY A 84 -8.89 -8.73 -0.25
CA GLY A 84 -9.55 -7.46 -0.58
C GLY A 84 -8.57 -6.40 -1.06
N VAL A 85 -7.55 -6.79 -1.84
CA VAL A 85 -6.50 -5.90 -2.36
C VAL A 85 -6.47 -5.95 -3.88
N GLU A 86 -6.95 -4.88 -4.52
CA GLU A 86 -7.19 -4.78 -5.96
C GLU A 86 -5.94 -5.07 -6.82
N MET A 87 -4.75 -4.66 -6.36
CA MET A 87 -3.50 -4.86 -7.11
C MET A 87 -3.11 -6.34 -7.28
N LEU A 88 -3.66 -7.24 -6.45
CA LEU A 88 -3.48 -8.68 -6.63
C LEU A 88 -4.06 -9.16 -7.97
N ARG A 89 -5.06 -8.48 -8.54
CA ARG A 89 -5.60 -8.83 -9.87
C ARG A 89 -4.52 -8.87 -10.95
N PHE A 90 -3.64 -7.86 -10.95
CA PHE A 90 -2.54 -7.80 -11.91
C PHE A 90 -1.54 -8.93 -11.66
N ILE A 91 -1.15 -9.14 -10.39
CA ILE A 91 -0.20 -10.18 -10.00
C ILE A 91 -0.73 -11.58 -10.37
N GLU A 92 -1.98 -11.88 -10.07
CA GLU A 92 -2.64 -13.16 -10.38
C GLU A 92 -2.71 -13.46 -11.88
N HIS A 93 -2.72 -12.42 -12.73
CA HIS A 93 -2.71 -12.55 -14.19
C HIS A 93 -1.31 -12.37 -14.79
N GLY A 94 -0.25 -12.41 -13.97
CA GLY A 94 1.13 -12.37 -14.43
C GLY A 94 1.63 -10.99 -14.85
N HIS A 95 0.96 -9.92 -14.41
CA HIS A 95 1.36 -8.54 -14.67
C HIS A 95 2.06 -7.91 -13.46
N GLY A 96 3.14 -7.18 -13.71
CA GLY A 96 3.88 -6.50 -12.65
C GLY A 96 3.17 -5.26 -12.13
N VAL A 97 3.29 -5.02 -10.82
CA VAL A 97 2.92 -3.75 -10.16
C VAL A 97 4.19 -3.13 -9.62
N ARG A 98 4.61 -1.98 -10.16
CA ARG A 98 5.80 -1.24 -9.72
C ARG A 98 5.52 -0.58 -8.39
N MET A 99 6.38 -0.81 -7.41
CA MET A 99 6.25 -0.20 -6.10
C MET A 99 7.12 1.05 -6.00
N LEU A 100 6.53 2.18 -5.63
CA LEU A 100 7.21 3.47 -5.49
C LEU A 100 7.28 3.88 -4.02
N CYS A 101 8.48 4.02 -3.48
CA CYS A 101 8.66 4.52 -2.11
C CYS A 101 8.30 6.00 -2.06
N VAL A 102 7.50 6.40 -1.08
CA VAL A 102 7.18 7.80 -0.80
C VAL A 102 7.39 8.09 0.68
N ALA A 103 7.80 9.32 1.00
CA ALA A 103 7.74 9.82 2.36
C ALA A 103 6.28 10.15 2.68
N ASP A 104 5.64 9.33 3.51
CA ASP A 104 4.27 9.52 3.97
C ASP A 104 4.25 9.70 5.50
N ASP A 105 3.81 10.88 5.94
CA ASP A 105 3.45 11.17 7.33
C ASP A 105 1.93 11.31 7.49
N GLY A 106 1.18 10.92 6.45
CA GLY A 106 -0.26 11.04 6.37
C GLY A 106 -1.00 10.13 7.35
N LEU A 107 -2.08 10.67 7.90
CA LEU A 107 -2.99 9.94 8.77
C LEU A 107 -4.18 9.46 7.96
N ALA A 108 -4.33 8.14 7.84
CA ALA A 108 -5.55 7.54 7.29
C ALA A 108 -6.70 7.81 8.28
N VAL A 109 -7.87 8.19 7.76
CA VAL A 109 -9.04 8.54 8.58
C VAL A 109 -10.15 7.54 8.31
N ASP A 110 -10.11 6.42 9.04
CA ASP A 110 -11.05 5.31 8.87
C ASP A 110 -11.97 5.14 10.09
N THR A 111 -11.56 5.68 11.25
CA THR A 111 -12.31 5.64 12.52
C THR A 111 -12.61 7.04 13.07
N PRO A 112 -13.59 7.18 13.97
CA PRO A 112 -13.81 8.44 14.71
C PRO A 112 -12.57 8.94 15.46
N GLU A 113 -11.76 8.02 16.00
CA GLU A 113 -10.50 8.32 16.67
C GLU A 113 -9.48 8.91 15.70
N ASP A 114 -9.39 8.36 14.48
CA ASP A 114 -8.53 8.92 13.43
C ASP A 114 -8.95 10.32 13.05
N LEU A 115 -10.25 10.58 12.95
CA LEU A 115 -10.77 11.90 12.64
C LEU A 115 -10.35 12.91 13.70
N ALA A 116 -10.39 12.54 14.98
CA ALA A 116 -9.92 13.39 16.06
C ALA A 116 -8.42 13.68 15.95
N ARG A 117 -7.60 12.65 15.65
CA ARG A 117 -6.14 12.80 15.44
C ARG A 117 -5.81 13.67 14.23
N ALA A 118 -6.48 13.45 13.10
CA ALA A 118 -6.32 14.25 11.89
C ALA A 118 -6.73 15.71 12.13
N SER A 119 -7.86 15.93 12.82
CA SER A 119 -8.35 17.27 13.17
C SER A 119 -7.36 18.03 14.05
N ALA A 120 -6.81 17.37 15.08
CA ALA A 120 -5.79 17.96 15.94
C ALA A 120 -4.51 18.30 15.16
N THR A 121 -4.07 17.39 14.29
CA THR A 121 -2.88 17.58 13.42
C THR A 121 -3.07 18.77 12.48
N LEU A 122 -4.21 18.86 11.79
CA LEU A 122 -4.54 19.97 10.89
C LEU A 122 -4.57 21.30 11.64
N ARG A 123 -5.24 21.38 12.79
CA ARG A 123 -5.26 22.61 13.63
C ARG A 123 -3.85 23.06 14.01
N SER A 124 -2.98 22.12 14.40
CA SER A 124 -1.58 22.43 14.74
C SER A 124 -0.75 22.91 13.55
N ARG A 125 -0.97 22.36 12.34
CA ARG A 125 -0.27 22.76 11.11
C ARG A 125 -0.71 24.14 10.65
N VAL A 126 -2.00 24.44 10.73
CA VAL A 126 -2.57 25.76 10.43
C VAL A 126 -2.03 26.81 11.40
N ALA A 127 -1.99 26.54 12.70
CA ALA A 127 -1.43 27.48 13.69
C ALA A 127 0.05 27.79 13.46
N ARG A 128 0.85 26.80 13.00
CA ARG A 128 2.27 26.99 12.64
C ARG A 128 2.49 27.81 11.38
N HIS A 129 1.57 27.75 10.40
CA HIS A 129 1.66 28.53 9.16
C HIS A 129 1.00 29.92 9.26
N LEU A 130 0.22 30.17 10.33
CA LEU A 130 -0.43 31.47 10.61
C LEU A 130 0.24 32.26 11.73
N SER A 131 1.36 31.78 12.27
CA SER A 131 2.22 32.58 13.13
C SER A 131 3.14 33.43 12.23
N PRO A 132 3.16 34.77 12.40
CA PRO A 132 3.96 35.68 11.56
C PRO A 132 5.47 35.48 11.72
#